data_AF-A0A9P5MRP4-F1
#
_entry.id   AF-A0A9P5MRP4-F1
#
_cell.length_a   1.000
_cell.length_b   1.000
_cell.length_c   1.000
_cell.angle_alpha   90.00
_cell.angle_beta   90.00
_cell.angle_gamma   90.00
#
_symmetry.space_group_name_H-M   'P 1'
#
loop_
_entity.id
_entity.type
_entity.pdbx_description
1 polymer ?
#
loop_
_entity_poly.entity_id
_entity_poly.type
_entity_poly.pdbx_seq_one_letter_code
_entity_poly.pdbx_strand_id
1 'polypeptide(L)'
;MSDDDDIPTTRGEKHRRKKKHPSSSFNPPSSSGPRLGLSTDTYVERSQKSSRQKQGTSRSFTDVSTTVARPILRGKKEVSRDGKLSSAKASSVVAASDDEVGPQPSYTGPIASMEFNRMRRELELLKKQSTAHTKTIEKQANTILSLQNELRSMHQTHKEQASQIDVLEMKTRQVDELTSNIEGTLQCQICIETITKPFALSPCGHVLCQGCLQDWFRNAPVLQDEMNIDEPLSLILRKKTCPFCRAVIRSRPLPLFVLKSLLSVLAKSKSRSTAGLARPSPPPDLDDPWAEIFPPLRSGSESDVEDEEEDYSEDDYWAPFDDMYNDDDDDEGLQEYDDTSNDEYEGEWVAPKWEPPIHRVPTPLDPEPGTDVLLRRGATYSMIEAYDVQYMHQDGLTALVDDMCLYLGWNIELTDEDEDGEGFIAWCLDDMETHPYRWSFEEHGHIRRLVRRDALEEYESTDSEKYIDEEEDGDFGDE
;
A
#
# COMPACT_ATOMS: atom_id res chain seq x y z
N MET A 1 47.42 -8.70 -65.32
CA MET A 1 47.93 -9.66 -64.32
C MET A 1 49.37 -9.29 -64.11
N SER A 2 49.86 -8.76 -63.00
CA SER A 2 49.42 -8.32 -61.66
C SER A 2 50.75 -7.93 -61.02
N ASP A 3 50.93 -7.07 -60.05
CA ASP A 3 50.26 -5.93 -59.41
C ASP A 3 51.39 -5.33 -58.54
N ASP A 4 51.17 -4.11 -58.03
CA ASP A 4 51.77 -3.53 -56.81
C ASP A 4 53.19 -2.92 -56.83
N ASP A 5 53.19 -1.65 -57.25
CA ASP A 5 53.48 -0.39 -56.52
C ASP A 5 54.63 -0.24 -55.48
N ASP A 6 55.33 0.88 -55.69
CA ASP A 6 56.44 1.52 -54.98
C ASP A 6 56.02 2.37 -53.73
N ILE A 7 56.71 2.20 -52.59
CA ILE A 7 57.64 3.14 -51.85
C ILE A 7 57.25 4.67 -51.77
N PRO A 8 57.60 5.51 -50.73
CA PRO A 8 57.97 5.32 -49.30
C PRO A 8 57.49 6.39 -48.25
N THR A 9 57.72 6.09 -46.94
CA THR A 9 58.23 6.90 -45.78
C THR A 9 57.85 8.40 -45.58
N THR A 10 57.59 8.99 -44.40
CA THR A 10 58.26 8.99 -43.08
C THR A 10 57.43 9.75 -42.01
N ARG A 11 57.74 9.47 -40.72
CA ARG A 11 57.91 10.40 -39.55
C ARG A 11 56.78 10.68 -38.53
N GLY A 12 57.12 10.35 -37.26
CA GLY A 12 56.76 11.01 -35.99
C GLY A 12 55.49 10.47 -35.31
N GLU A 13 55.36 10.27 -34.00
CA GLU A 13 56.20 10.52 -32.81
C GLU A 13 55.49 9.85 -31.60
N LYS A 14 56.29 9.43 -30.60
CA LYS A 14 56.01 9.37 -29.13
C LYS A 14 55.16 8.23 -28.51
N HIS A 15 55.90 7.47 -27.69
CA HIS A 15 55.50 6.61 -26.57
C HIS A 15 54.55 7.25 -25.53
N ARG A 16 53.67 6.44 -24.91
CA ARG A 16 53.67 6.22 -23.45
C ARG A 16 52.83 5.01 -22.99
N ARG A 17 53.33 4.40 -21.92
CA ARG A 17 53.01 3.10 -21.28
C ARG A 17 51.57 3.01 -20.73
N LYS A 18 50.88 1.87 -20.94
CA LYS A 18 49.73 1.42 -20.12
C LYS A 18 50.25 0.79 -18.83
N LYS A 19 49.87 1.37 -17.68
CA LYS A 19 50.05 0.79 -16.34
C LYS A 19 48.99 -0.29 -16.11
N LYS A 20 49.45 -1.47 -15.67
CA LYS A 20 48.64 -2.49 -14.97
C LYS A 20 48.31 -1.98 -13.57
N HIS A 21 47.08 -2.18 -13.12
CA HIS A 21 46.70 -2.09 -11.71
C HIS A 21 46.07 -3.42 -11.27
N PRO A 22 46.22 -3.78 -9.97
CA PRO A 22 46.16 -5.15 -9.50
C PRO A 22 44.76 -5.58 -9.08
N SER A 23 44.53 -6.89 -9.21
CA SER A 23 43.47 -7.68 -8.60
C SER A 23 43.53 -7.61 -7.07
N SER A 24 42.43 -7.19 -6.43
CA SER A 24 42.15 -7.51 -5.03
C SER A 24 40.90 -8.36 -4.95
N SER A 25 41.13 -9.62 -4.62
CA SER A 25 40.18 -10.61 -4.13
C SER A 25 39.67 -10.21 -2.74
N PHE A 26 38.35 -10.16 -2.57
CA PHE A 26 37.70 -10.29 -1.27
C PHE A 26 36.58 -11.33 -1.38
N ASN A 27 36.68 -12.36 -0.55
CA ASN A 27 35.70 -13.43 -0.37
C ASN A 27 34.43 -12.89 0.30
N PRO A 28 33.23 -13.36 -0.08
CA PRO A 28 32.06 -13.29 0.79
C PRO A 28 31.98 -14.54 1.69
N PRO A 29 31.48 -14.42 2.92
CA PRO A 29 31.17 -15.58 3.75
C PRO A 29 29.86 -16.22 3.29
N SER A 30 29.94 -17.54 3.12
CA SER A 30 28.86 -18.49 3.01
C SER A 30 28.07 -18.58 4.32
N SER A 31 26.76 -18.33 4.26
CA SER A 31 25.79 -18.91 5.18
C SER A 31 24.67 -19.59 4.39
N SER A 32 24.51 -20.86 4.70
CA SER A 32 23.57 -21.84 4.16
C SER A 32 22.21 -21.71 4.84
N GLY A 33 21.13 -21.76 4.06
CA GLY A 33 19.75 -21.90 4.51
C GLY A 33 18.81 -22.13 3.30
N PRO A 34 17.87 -23.09 3.36
CA PRO A 34 17.29 -23.71 2.17
C PRO A 34 16.15 -22.87 1.57
N ARG A 35 16.18 -22.65 0.26
CA ARG A 35 15.04 -22.20 -0.53
C ARG A 35 14.44 -23.39 -1.25
N LEU A 36 13.24 -23.80 -0.84
CA LEU A 36 12.33 -24.55 -1.69
C LEU A 36 11.86 -23.60 -2.79
N GLY A 37 12.11 -24.00 -4.03
CA GLY A 37 11.55 -23.34 -5.19
C GLY A 37 10.17 -23.89 -5.48
N LEU A 38 9.29 -23.07 -6.03
CA LEU A 38 8.35 -23.48 -7.04
C LEU A 38 8.16 -22.30 -8.00
N SER A 39 8.18 -22.68 -9.26
CA SER A 39 8.22 -21.86 -10.46
C SER A 39 6.91 -22.09 -11.18
N THR A 40 6.17 -21.03 -11.48
CA THR A 40 5.35 -20.98 -12.69
C THR A 40 5.11 -19.52 -13.08
N ASP A 41 5.83 -19.10 -14.11
CA ASP A 41 5.40 -18.07 -15.05
C ASP A 41 4.07 -18.49 -15.69
N THR A 42 3.06 -17.62 -15.59
CA THR A 42 2.00 -17.57 -16.61
C THR A 42 1.64 -16.12 -16.90
N TYR A 43 2.17 -15.68 -18.03
CA TYR A 43 1.86 -14.47 -18.75
C TYR A 43 0.45 -14.61 -19.37
N VAL A 44 -0.51 -13.77 -18.97
CA VAL A 44 -1.76 -13.59 -19.72
C VAL A 44 -1.98 -12.10 -19.97
N GLU A 45 -1.72 -11.74 -21.21
CA GLU A 45 -2.05 -10.48 -21.86
C GLU A 45 -3.57 -10.44 -22.08
N ARG A 46 -4.29 -9.47 -21.49
CA ARG A 46 -5.70 -9.21 -21.86
C ARG A 46 -5.93 -7.76 -22.25
N SER A 47 -5.91 -7.56 -23.57
CA SER A 47 -6.53 -6.42 -24.23
C SER A 47 -8.03 -6.37 -23.95
N GLN A 48 -8.54 -5.24 -23.48
CA GLN A 48 -9.93 -4.85 -23.75
C GLN A 48 -10.01 -3.39 -24.22
N LYS A 49 -10.45 -3.25 -25.47
CA LYS A 49 -11.00 -2.03 -26.05
C LYS A 49 -12.50 -2.01 -25.73
N SER A 50 -13.01 -0.95 -25.13
CA SER A 50 -14.41 -0.53 -25.29
C SER A 50 -14.43 1.00 -25.17
N SER A 51 -14.64 1.69 -26.29
CA SER A 51 -15.94 2.10 -26.82
C SER A 51 -16.56 3.26 -26.03
N ARG A 52 -16.42 4.45 -26.64
CA ARG A 52 -17.19 5.66 -26.40
C ARG A 52 -18.67 5.35 -26.19
N GLN A 53 -19.27 5.89 -25.14
CA GLN A 53 -20.67 6.30 -25.19
C GLN A 53 -20.83 7.68 -24.55
N LYS A 54 -21.33 8.59 -25.39
CA LYS A 54 -21.67 9.97 -25.07
C LYS A 54 -23.05 9.99 -24.42
N GLN A 55 -23.15 10.58 -23.23
CA GLN A 55 -24.31 11.35 -22.74
C GLN A 55 -23.71 12.43 -21.82
N GLY A 56 -24.03 13.72 -21.85
CA GLY A 56 -25.20 14.38 -22.38
C GLY A 56 -25.97 15.08 -21.26
N THR A 57 -25.44 16.20 -20.75
CA THR A 57 -26.14 17.34 -20.08
C THR A 57 -27.03 17.02 -18.85
N SER A 58 -26.94 17.68 -17.69
CA SER A 58 -27.28 19.10 -17.49
C SER A 58 -27.16 19.56 -16.02
N ARG A 59 -26.70 20.80 -15.81
CA ARG A 59 -27.05 21.81 -14.76
C ARG A 59 -26.82 21.45 -13.28
N SER A 60 -26.50 22.34 -12.35
CA SER A 60 -25.96 23.71 -12.22
C SER A 60 -26.02 23.98 -10.71
N PHE A 61 -25.05 24.64 -10.06
CA PHE A 61 -25.31 25.68 -9.04
C PHE A 61 -24.00 26.34 -8.57
N THR A 62 -23.94 27.64 -8.88
CA THR A 62 -23.37 28.81 -8.17
C THR A 62 -21.96 28.83 -7.56
N ASP A 63 -21.22 29.81 -8.09
CA ASP A 63 -20.00 30.46 -7.61
C ASP A 63 -20.05 30.96 -6.15
N VAL A 64 -18.90 30.88 -5.46
CA VAL A 64 -18.44 31.94 -4.56
C VAL A 64 -17.00 32.30 -4.92
N SER A 65 -16.83 33.58 -5.22
CA SER A 65 -15.61 34.22 -5.73
C SER A 65 -14.66 34.59 -4.59
N THR A 66 -13.36 34.34 -4.74
CA THR A 66 -12.34 35.08 -4.00
C THR A 66 -11.17 35.41 -4.92
N THR A 67 -11.10 36.70 -5.24
CA THR A 67 -10.12 37.32 -6.12
C THR A 67 -8.80 37.60 -5.39
N VAL A 68 -7.69 37.05 -5.87
CA VAL A 68 -6.36 37.63 -5.64
C VAL A 68 -5.59 37.65 -6.96
N ALA A 69 -5.23 38.86 -7.37
CA ALA A 69 -4.56 39.19 -8.61
C ALA A 69 -3.05 38.90 -8.55
N ARG A 70 -2.48 38.37 -9.65
CA ARG A 70 -1.09 38.62 -10.06
C ARG A 70 -0.90 38.41 -11.59
N PRO A 71 0.10 39.07 -12.20
CA PRO A 71 0.06 39.47 -13.60
C PRO A 71 0.65 38.40 -14.54
N ILE A 72 -0.06 38.12 -15.63
CA ILE A 72 0.46 37.31 -16.73
C ILE A 72 1.12 38.25 -17.75
N LEU A 73 2.45 38.15 -17.83
CA LEU A 73 3.27 38.65 -18.92
C LEU A 73 2.79 38.03 -20.24
N ARG A 74 2.28 38.89 -21.13
CA ARG A 74 1.96 38.55 -22.52
C ARG A 74 3.22 38.13 -23.27
N GLY A 75 3.49 36.83 -23.28
CA GLY A 75 4.39 36.19 -24.24
C GLY A 75 3.75 36.24 -25.62
N LYS A 76 4.28 37.09 -26.50
CA LYS A 76 3.94 37.17 -27.92
C LYS A 76 4.13 35.79 -28.55
N LYS A 77 3.01 35.20 -28.99
CA LYS A 77 3.00 34.03 -29.88
C LYS A 77 3.52 34.51 -31.25
N GLU A 78 4.82 34.37 -31.46
CA GLU A 78 5.41 34.49 -32.79
C GLU A 78 4.84 33.39 -33.66
N VAL A 79 3.91 33.78 -34.53
CA VAL A 79 3.48 33.02 -35.69
C VAL A 79 4.69 32.97 -36.61
N SER A 80 5.50 31.91 -36.46
CA SER A 80 6.52 31.56 -37.44
C SER A 80 5.80 31.26 -38.75
N ARG A 81 5.79 32.28 -39.62
CA ARG A 81 5.56 32.13 -41.05
C ARG A 81 6.62 31.16 -41.55
N ASP A 82 6.24 29.90 -41.74
CA ASP A 82 6.99 29.00 -42.59
C ASP A 82 7.10 29.64 -43.97
N GLY A 83 8.27 30.20 -44.22
CA GLY A 83 8.74 30.64 -45.51
C GLY A 83 8.75 29.44 -46.43
N LYS A 84 7.62 29.25 -47.11
CA LYS A 84 7.48 28.43 -48.31
C LYS A 84 8.43 29.04 -49.34
N LEU A 85 9.70 28.67 -49.27
CA LEU A 85 10.68 28.93 -50.32
C LEU A 85 10.16 28.20 -51.55
N SER A 86 9.48 28.99 -52.38
CA SER A 86 9.26 28.74 -53.78
C SER A 86 10.59 28.28 -54.39
N SER A 87 10.76 26.96 -54.49
CA SER A 87 11.67 26.37 -55.45
C SER A 87 11.22 26.89 -56.80
N ALA A 88 11.95 27.91 -57.27
CA ALA A 88 11.81 28.44 -58.60
C ALA A 88 12.11 27.27 -59.55
N LYS A 89 11.03 26.60 -59.99
CA LYS A 89 11.03 25.93 -61.29
C LYS A 89 11.40 27.02 -62.29
N ALA A 90 12.66 27.04 -62.67
CA ALA A 90 13.11 27.70 -63.87
C ALA A 90 12.31 27.07 -65.02
N SER A 91 11.19 27.72 -65.35
CA SER A 91 10.46 27.52 -66.59
C SER A 91 11.33 28.15 -67.68
N SER A 92 12.38 27.43 -68.06
CA SER A 92 13.16 27.71 -69.27
C SER A 92 12.41 27.07 -70.44
N VAL A 93 11.24 27.63 -70.75
CA VAL A 93 10.64 27.51 -72.08
C VAL A 93 11.36 28.54 -72.93
N VAL A 94 12.58 28.20 -73.37
CA VAL A 94 13.13 28.83 -74.57
C VAL A 94 12.41 28.11 -75.71
N ALA A 95 11.37 28.77 -76.21
CA ALA A 95 10.81 28.46 -77.50
C ALA A 95 11.97 28.43 -78.49
N ALA A 96 12.22 27.25 -79.06
CA ALA A 96 13.04 27.11 -80.24
C ALA A 96 12.36 27.92 -81.35
N SER A 97 12.87 29.12 -81.58
CA SER A 97 12.75 29.78 -82.87
C SER A 97 13.60 28.97 -83.85
N ASP A 98 12.90 28.23 -84.70
CA ASP A 98 13.39 27.81 -86.01
C ASP A 98 13.80 29.05 -86.81
N ASP A 99 14.73 28.86 -87.76
CA ASP A 99 15.22 29.83 -88.75
C ASP A 99 16.25 30.90 -88.32
N GLU A 100 17.54 30.58 -88.45
CA GLU A 100 18.35 31.15 -89.55
C GLU A 100 19.69 30.43 -89.71
N VAL A 101 19.89 29.91 -90.92
CA VAL A 101 21.06 29.15 -91.37
C VAL A 101 22.23 30.09 -91.65
N GLY A 102 23.14 30.24 -90.68
CA GLY A 102 24.46 30.82 -90.87
C GLY A 102 25.53 29.72 -91.09
N PRO A 103 26.35 29.76 -92.15
CA PRO A 103 27.34 28.72 -92.44
C PRO A 103 28.47 28.73 -91.41
N GLN A 104 28.40 27.81 -90.45
CA GLN A 104 29.47 27.60 -89.48
C GLN A 104 30.72 27.03 -90.19
N PRO A 105 31.92 27.56 -89.90
CA PRO A 105 33.17 27.00 -90.41
C PRO A 105 33.33 25.57 -89.90
N SER A 106 33.38 24.61 -90.82
CA SER A 106 33.56 23.20 -90.53
C SER A 106 34.96 22.98 -89.96
N TYR A 107 35.05 22.99 -88.63
CA TYR A 107 36.24 22.58 -87.88
C TYR A 107 36.36 21.06 -87.93
N THR A 108 36.68 20.54 -89.12
CA THR A 108 36.85 19.12 -89.44
C THR A 108 38.33 18.83 -89.63
N GLY A 109 38.98 18.42 -88.54
CA GLY A 109 40.36 17.92 -88.55
C GLY A 109 40.55 16.84 -87.48
N PRO A 110 41.51 15.91 -87.63
CA PRO A 110 41.75 14.83 -86.67
C PRO A 110 41.99 15.31 -85.23
N ILE A 111 42.59 16.49 -85.06
CA ILE A 111 42.88 17.12 -83.76
C ILE A 111 41.58 17.57 -83.07
N ALA A 112 40.66 18.19 -83.82
CA ALA A 112 39.34 18.60 -83.34
C ALA A 112 38.52 17.44 -82.76
N SER A 113 38.56 16.30 -83.44
CA SER A 113 37.86 15.09 -83.01
C SER A 113 38.46 14.50 -81.73
N MET A 114 39.78 14.55 -81.57
CA MET A 114 40.46 14.05 -80.38
C MET A 114 40.12 14.91 -79.13
N GLU A 115 40.15 16.23 -79.26
CA GLU A 115 39.76 17.14 -78.16
C GLU A 115 38.27 17.05 -77.82
N PHE A 116 37.40 16.94 -78.83
CA PHE A 116 35.97 16.72 -78.62
C PHE A 116 35.72 15.42 -77.81
N ASN A 117 36.41 14.34 -78.17
CA ASN A 117 36.31 13.09 -77.43
C ASN A 117 36.88 13.19 -76.00
N ARG A 118 37.94 13.99 -75.77
CA ARG A 118 38.47 14.25 -74.42
C ARG A 118 37.44 14.98 -73.56
N MET A 119 36.90 16.10 -74.07
CA MET A 119 35.86 16.87 -73.37
C MET A 119 34.60 16.05 -73.10
N ARG A 120 34.20 15.18 -74.04
CA ARG A 120 33.07 14.27 -73.83
C ARG A 120 33.31 13.30 -72.66
N ARG A 121 34.52 12.72 -72.56
CA ARG A 121 34.89 11.86 -71.41
C ARG A 121 34.91 12.64 -70.10
N GLU A 122 35.43 13.86 -70.09
CA GLU A 122 35.42 14.73 -68.92
C GLU A 122 33.98 15.05 -68.48
N LEU A 123 33.07 15.37 -69.41
CA LEU A 123 31.65 15.58 -69.13
C LEU A 123 30.97 14.32 -68.60
N GLU A 124 31.27 13.15 -69.15
CA GLU A 124 30.74 11.88 -68.65
C GLU A 124 31.25 11.58 -67.23
N LEU A 125 32.51 11.92 -66.92
CA LEU A 125 33.08 11.77 -65.58
C LEU A 125 32.47 12.75 -64.58
N LEU A 126 32.32 14.03 -64.95
CA LEU A 126 31.64 15.03 -64.12
C LEU A 126 30.17 14.68 -63.88
N LYS A 127 29.48 14.13 -64.89
CA LYS A 127 28.12 13.61 -64.72
C LYS A 127 28.08 12.44 -63.72
N LYS A 128 28.99 11.46 -63.85
CA LYS A 128 29.10 10.36 -62.89
C LYS A 128 29.38 10.88 -61.48
N GLN A 129 30.31 11.82 -61.33
CA GLN A 129 30.63 12.46 -60.06
C GLN A 129 29.41 13.20 -59.47
N SER A 130 28.69 13.96 -60.29
CA SER A 130 27.46 14.64 -59.89
C SER A 130 26.41 13.65 -59.39
N THR A 131 26.16 12.55 -60.12
CA THR A 131 25.20 11.52 -59.68
C THR A 131 25.64 10.80 -58.40
N ALA A 132 26.94 10.60 -58.19
CA ALA A 132 27.47 10.05 -56.95
C ALA A 132 27.22 11.01 -55.77
N HIS A 133 27.48 12.31 -55.98
CA HIS A 133 27.20 13.34 -54.97
C HIS A 133 25.70 13.43 -54.63
N THR A 134 24.81 13.39 -55.63
CA THR A 134 23.36 13.38 -55.39
C THR A 134 22.94 12.20 -54.52
N LYS A 135 23.46 10.99 -54.78
CA LYS A 135 23.19 9.81 -53.95
C LYS A 135 23.74 9.97 -52.53
N THR A 136 24.90 10.59 -52.35
CA THR A 136 25.43 10.86 -50.99
C THR A 136 24.59 11.90 -50.24
N ILE A 137 24.11 12.94 -50.92
CA ILE A 137 23.22 13.96 -50.34
C ILE A 137 21.90 13.34 -49.92
N GLU A 138 21.33 12.46 -50.74
CA GLU A 138 20.09 11.74 -50.42
C GLU A 138 20.25 10.83 -49.19
N LYS A 139 21.37 10.10 -49.08
CA LYS A 139 21.69 9.29 -47.88
C LYS A 139 21.85 10.16 -46.63
N GLN A 140 22.54 11.29 -46.75
CA GLN A 140 22.70 12.23 -45.64
C GLN A 140 21.36 12.84 -45.22
N ALA A 141 20.51 13.22 -46.18
CA ALA A 141 19.17 13.74 -45.91
C ALA A 141 18.30 12.72 -45.16
N ASN A 142 18.33 11.45 -45.58
CA ASN A 142 17.61 10.38 -44.86
C ASN A 142 18.14 10.17 -43.44
N THR A 143 19.46 10.26 -43.24
CA THR A 143 20.08 10.17 -41.91
C THR A 143 19.66 11.33 -41.01
N ILE A 144 19.65 12.56 -41.54
CA ILE A 144 19.19 13.76 -40.82
C ILE A 144 17.74 13.61 -40.39
N LEU A 145 16.86 13.13 -41.29
CA LEU A 145 15.45 12.91 -40.97
C LEU A 145 15.27 11.85 -39.87
N SER A 146 16.06 10.77 -39.90
CA SER A 146 16.05 9.75 -38.84
C SER A 146 16.43 10.34 -37.48
N LEU A 147 17.53 11.11 -37.41
CA LEU A 147 17.98 11.75 -36.18
C LEU A 147 16.98 12.80 -35.67
N GLN A 148 16.33 13.54 -36.57
CA GLN A 148 15.26 14.47 -36.18
C GLN A 148 14.04 13.76 -35.59
N ASN A 149 13.70 12.56 -36.06
CA ASN A 149 12.63 11.76 -35.47
C ASN A 149 13.03 11.24 -34.08
N GLU A 150 14.26 10.77 -33.92
CA GLU A 150 14.78 10.30 -32.64
C GLU A 150 14.83 11.43 -31.60
N LEU A 151 15.32 12.62 -31.96
CA LEU A 151 15.30 13.80 -31.08
C LEU A 151 13.89 14.19 -30.66
N ARG A 152 12.90 14.11 -31.57
CA ARG A 152 11.50 14.38 -31.22
C ARG A 152 10.94 13.33 -30.27
N SER A 153 11.25 12.06 -30.48
CA SER A 153 10.84 10.97 -29.59
C SER A 153 11.44 11.16 -28.19
N MET A 154 12.75 11.43 -28.11
CA MET A 154 13.45 11.67 -26.84
C MET A 154 12.92 12.92 -26.11
N HIS A 155 12.57 13.98 -26.83
CA HIS A 155 11.99 15.17 -26.23
C HIS A 155 10.60 14.90 -25.65
N GLN A 156 9.79 14.08 -26.34
CA GLN A 156 8.48 13.67 -25.86
C GLN A 156 8.58 12.81 -24.59
N THR A 157 9.50 11.83 -24.56
CA THR A 157 9.70 10.97 -23.37
C THR A 157 10.25 11.78 -22.19
N HIS A 158 11.18 12.72 -22.43
CA HIS A 158 11.68 13.59 -21.38
C HIS A 158 10.58 14.50 -20.80
N LYS A 159 9.68 15.01 -21.66
CA LYS A 159 8.53 15.79 -21.22
C LYS A 159 7.57 14.97 -20.36
N GLU A 160 7.33 13.72 -20.73
CA GLU A 160 6.50 12.79 -19.96
C GLU A 160 7.15 12.46 -18.61
N GLN A 161 8.44 12.12 -18.59
CA GLN A 161 9.19 11.90 -17.35
C GLN A 161 9.17 13.12 -16.42
N ALA A 162 9.34 14.33 -16.96
CA ALA A 162 9.23 15.56 -16.17
C ALA A 162 7.84 15.68 -15.52
N SER A 163 6.76 15.40 -16.25
CA SER A 163 5.41 15.42 -15.67
C SER A 163 5.19 14.35 -14.60
N GLN A 164 5.81 13.18 -14.73
CA GLN A 164 5.75 12.14 -13.69
C GLN A 164 6.52 12.54 -12.42
N ILE A 165 7.68 13.19 -12.58
CA ILE A 165 8.46 13.74 -11.46
C ILE A 165 7.63 14.79 -10.72
N ASP A 166 6.97 15.72 -11.43
CA ASP A 166 6.13 16.75 -10.81
C ASP A 166 5.01 16.13 -9.95
N VAL A 167 4.36 15.06 -10.44
CA VAL A 167 3.31 14.34 -9.69
C VAL A 167 3.89 13.65 -8.44
N LEU A 168 5.05 13.01 -8.56
CA LEU A 168 5.70 12.36 -7.42
C LEU A 168 6.17 13.38 -6.37
N GLU A 169 6.66 14.55 -6.78
CA GLU A 169 6.99 15.64 -5.87
C GLU A 169 5.75 16.14 -5.11
N MET A 170 4.61 16.30 -5.80
CA MET A 170 3.36 16.70 -5.14
C MET A 170 2.91 15.68 -4.08
N LYS A 171 2.94 14.38 -4.41
CA LYS A 171 2.59 13.32 -3.46
C LYS A 171 3.55 13.26 -2.27
N THR A 172 4.85 13.43 -2.51
CA THR A 172 5.86 13.47 -1.44
C THR A 172 5.57 14.60 -0.47
N ARG A 173 5.24 15.81 -0.96
CA ARG A 173 4.85 16.95 -0.11
C ARG A 173 3.61 16.67 0.72
N GLN A 174 2.60 16.00 0.16
CA GLN A 174 1.39 15.61 0.90
C GLN A 174 1.70 14.62 2.03
N VAL A 175 2.57 13.64 1.78
CA VAL A 175 3.02 12.68 2.80
C VAL A 175 3.83 13.38 3.89
N ASP A 176 4.70 14.33 3.54
CA ASP A 176 5.47 15.12 4.50
C ASP A 176 4.56 15.98 5.40
N GLU A 177 3.53 16.60 4.84
CA GLU A 177 2.53 17.38 5.58
C GLU A 177 1.74 16.49 6.56
N LEU A 178 1.25 15.35 6.09
CA LEU A 178 0.56 14.37 6.94
C LEU A 178 1.47 13.87 8.08
N THR A 179 2.72 13.54 7.76
CA THR A 179 3.72 13.09 8.74
C THR A 179 3.98 14.17 9.79
N SER A 180 4.09 15.43 9.38
CA SER A 180 4.26 16.57 10.28
C SER A 180 3.05 16.77 11.20
N ASN A 181 1.83 16.58 10.70
CA ASN A 181 0.62 16.68 11.50
C ASN A 181 0.57 15.58 12.57
N ILE A 182 0.87 14.33 12.19
CA ILE A 182 0.96 13.21 13.13
C ILE A 182 2.03 13.48 14.18
N GLU A 183 3.23 13.93 13.79
CA GLU A 183 4.31 14.26 14.74
C GLU A 183 3.87 15.34 15.74
N GLY A 184 3.10 16.34 15.28
CA GLY A 184 2.52 17.37 16.16
C GLY A 184 1.55 16.82 17.20
N THR A 185 0.71 15.85 16.83
CA THR A 185 -0.21 15.19 17.78
C THR A 185 0.50 14.30 18.80
N LEU A 186 1.70 13.79 18.46
CA LEU A 186 2.50 12.90 19.29
C LEU A 186 3.53 13.64 20.16
N GLN A 187 3.29 14.92 20.46
CA GLN A 187 4.13 15.72 21.35
C GLN A 187 3.70 15.58 22.81
N CYS A 188 4.67 15.29 23.68
CA CYS A 188 4.49 15.30 25.11
C CYS A 188 4.34 16.74 25.56
N GLN A 189 3.25 17.10 26.21
CA GLN A 189 3.01 18.50 26.51
C GLN A 189 3.78 19.02 27.75
N ILE A 190 4.56 18.16 28.41
CA ILE A 190 5.52 18.62 29.44
C ILE A 190 6.79 19.12 28.77
N CYS A 191 7.44 18.30 27.93
CA CYS A 191 8.71 18.67 27.30
C CYS A 191 8.55 19.32 25.91
N ILE A 192 7.35 19.27 25.32
CA ILE A 192 7.02 19.75 23.95
C ILE A 192 7.84 19.01 22.86
N GLU A 193 8.41 17.86 23.21
CA GLU A 193 9.11 16.99 22.27
C GLU A 193 8.23 15.79 21.91
N THR A 194 8.59 15.09 20.83
CA THR A 194 7.97 13.80 20.47
C THR A 194 8.04 12.84 21.67
N ILE A 195 6.91 12.21 22.01
CA ILE A 195 6.82 11.38 23.21
C ILE A 195 7.88 10.26 23.18
N THR A 196 8.64 10.11 24.26
CA THR A 196 9.62 9.03 24.43
C THR A 196 9.17 8.12 25.58
N LYS A 197 9.10 6.81 25.31
CA LYS A 197 8.50 5.80 26.22
C LYS A 197 7.10 6.26 26.71
N PRO A 198 6.06 6.15 25.86
CA PRO A 198 4.72 6.64 26.19
C PRO A 198 4.06 5.83 27.31
N PHE A 199 3.52 6.54 28.32
CA PHE A 199 2.70 5.96 29.37
C PHE A 199 1.36 6.69 29.48
N ALA A 200 0.27 5.92 29.59
CA ALA A 200 -1.09 6.43 29.77
C ALA A 200 -1.46 6.55 31.26
N LEU A 201 -2.22 7.60 31.59
CA LEU A 201 -2.70 7.88 32.93
C LEU A 201 -4.17 7.45 33.12
N SER A 202 -4.45 6.52 34.04
CA SER A 202 -5.83 6.16 34.43
C SER A 202 -6.35 7.08 35.56
N PRO A 203 -7.60 7.58 35.49
CA PRO A 203 -8.66 7.24 34.53
C PRO A 203 -8.73 8.15 33.28
N CYS A 204 -7.87 9.16 33.16
CA CYS A 204 -8.07 10.24 32.18
C CYS A 204 -7.50 9.99 30.77
N GLY A 205 -6.81 8.88 30.52
CA GLY A 205 -6.25 8.49 29.22
C GLY A 205 -5.06 9.31 28.69
N HIS A 206 -4.67 10.41 29.33
CA HIS A 206 -3.60 11.28 28.82
C HIS A 206 -2.25 10.54 28.78
N VAL A 207 -1.51 10.75 27.68
CA VAL A 207 -0.24 10.07 27.40
C VAL A 207 0.92 11.05 27.45
N LEU A 208 1.99 10.68 28.18
CA LEU A 208 3.21 11.48 28.29
C LEU A 208 4.46 10.61 28.29
N CYS A 209 5.63 11.25 28.20
CA CYS A 209 6.91 10.57 28.41
C CYS A 209 7.02 10.02 29.84
N GLN A 210 7.62 8.84 29.97
CA GLN A 210 7.95 8.25 31.27
C GLN A 210 8.70 9.22 32.19
N GLY A 211 9.80 9.82 31.70
CA GLY A 211 10.63 10.72 32.50
C GLY A 211 9.88 11.97 32.97
N CYS A 212 9.09 12.57 32.08
CA CYS A 212 8.27 13.74 32.41
C CYS A 212 7.25 13.43 33.51
N LEU A 213 6.63 12.25 33.49
CA LEU A 213 5.69 11.82 34.53
C LEU A 213 6.39 11.53 35.87
N GLN A 214 7.56 10.89 35.83
CA GLN A 214 8.36 10.65 37.05
C GLN A 214 8.73 11.97 37.72
N ASP A 215 9.24 12.94 36.97
CA ASP A 215 9.59 14.26 37.48
C ASP A 215 8.36 15.01 38.04
N TRP A 216 7.23 14.95 37.33
CA TRP A 216 5.99 15.56 37.79
C TRP A 216 5.50 14.97 39.12
N PHE A 217 5.47 13.64 39.26
CA PHE A 217 4.98 12.98 40.47
C PHE A 217 5.93 13.07 41.66
N ARG A 218 7.24 13.19 41.43
CA ARG A 218 8.24 13.44 42.50
C ARG A 218 8.14 14.86 43.04
N ASN A 219 7.80 15.83 42.19
CA ASN A 219 7.64 17.24 42.55
C ASN A 219 6.22 17.65 42.96
N ALA A 220 5.29 16.69 43.10
CA ALA A 220 3.92 16.97 43.50
C ALA A 220 3.87 17.68 44.88
N PRO A 221 3.16 18.81 45.00
CA PRO A 221 3.09 19.57 46.24
C PRO A 221 2.43 18.74 47.36
N VAL A 222 2.94 18.90 48.58
CA VAL A 222 2.32 18.37 49.80
C VAL A 222 1.04 19.18 50.08
N LEU A 223 -0.06 18.52 50.43
CA LEU A 223 -1.31 19.23 50.68
C LEU A 223 -1.17 20.08 51.96
N GLN A 224 -1.74 21.30 51.97
CA GLN A 224 -1.63 22.22 53.10
C GLN A 224 -2.16 21.63 54.42
N ASP A 225 -3.16 20.75 54.35
CA ASP A 225 -3.74 20.07 55.53
C ASP A 225 -2.76 19.07 56.18
N GLU A 226 -1.66 18.72 55.51
CA GLU A 226 -0.64 17.78 55.97
C GLU A 226 0.59 18.48 56.56
N MET A 227 0.61 19.83 56.59
CA MET A 227 1.76 20.63 57.07
C MET A 227 1.97 20.62 58.60
N ASN A 228 1.05 20.02 59.37
CA ASN A 228 1.14 19.93 60.83
C ASN A 228 1.77 18.61 61.34
N ILE A 229 2.24 17.75 60.44
CA ILE A 229 2.95 16.51 60.79
C ILE A 229 4.45 16.80 60.69
N ASP A 230 5.20 16.63 61.79
CA ASP A 230 6.64 16.93 61.87
C ASP A 230 7.52 16.04 60.95
N GLU A 231 6.93 15.01 60.31
CA GLU A 231 7.63 14.07 59.44
C GLU A 231 7.09 14.15 57.99
N PRO A 232 7.96 14.37 56.98
CA PRO A 232 7.54 14.50 55.60
C PRO A 232 6.92 13.19 55.10
N LEU A 233 5.66 13.25 54.66
CA LEU A 233 4.97 12.10 54.07
C LEU A 233 5.79 11.51 52.92
N SER A 234 5.95 10.18 52.98
CA SER A 234 6.59 9.38 51.95
C SER A 234 5.98 9.68 50.57
N LEU A 235 6.82 9.70 49.52
CA LEU A 235 6.42 10.02 48.16
C LEU A 235 5.26 9.16 47.64
N ILE A 236 5.17 7.93 48.14
CA ILE A 236 4.13 6.93 47.82
C ILE A 236 2.74 7.41 48.26
N LEU A 237 2.64 8.13 49.38
CA LEU A 237 1.35 8.56 49.96
C LEU A 237 0.86 9.91 49.40
N ARG A 238 1.73 10.65 48.70
CA ARG A 238 1.36 11.96 48.14
C ARG A 238 0.38 11.80 46.99
N LYS A 239 -0.69 12.61 47.00
CA LYS A 239 -1.68 12.67 45.92
C LYS A 239 -1.02 12.98 44.58
N LYS A 240 -1.23 12.11 43.59
CA LYS A 240 -0.75 12.29 42.21
C LYS A 240 -1.88 12.82 41.33
N THR A 241 -1.58 13.80 40.49
CA THR A 241 -2.56 14.41 39.58
C THR A 241 -2.01 14.49 38.18
N CYS A 242 -2.88 14.34 37.18
CA CYS A 242 -2.52 14.52 35.78
C CYS A 242 -2.08 15.97 35.51
N PRO A 243 -0.95 16.21 34.80
CA PRO A 243 -0.50 17.56 34.46
C PRO A 243 -1.49 18.32 33.55
N PHE A 244 -2.36 17.60 32.85
CA PHE A 244 -3.34 18.17 31.91
C PHE A 244 -4.67 18.52 32.57
N CYS A 245 -5.41 17.50 32.93
CA CYS A 245 -6.79 17.62 33.40
C CYS A 245 -6.87 17.62 34.92
N ARG A 246 -5.73 17.49 35.63
CA ARG A 246 -5.65 17.41 37.09
C ARG A 246 -6.41 16.23 37.72
N ALA A 247 -6.86 15.27 36.90
CA ALA A 247 -7.46 14.02 37.36
C ALA A 247 -6.54 13.31 38.36
N VAL A 248 -7.11 12.73 39.41
CA VAL A 248 -6.34 12.03 40.46
C VAL A 248 -5.90 10.68 39.92
N ILE A 249 -4.59 10.44 39.95
CA ILE A 249 -3.98 9.21 39.44
C ILE A 249 -3.73 8.29 40.62
N ARG A 250 -4.50 7.19 40.69
CA ARG A 250 -4.42 6.22 41.80
C ARG A 250 -3.53 5.03 41.47
N SER A 251 -3.47 4.63 40.20
CA SER A 251 -2.71 3.49 39.72
C SER A 251 -1.43 3.93 39.02
N ARG A 252 -0.49 2.99 38.89
CA ARG A 252 0.72 3.16 38.09
C ARG A 252 0.36 3.46 36.63
N PRO A 253 1.07 4.38 35.96
CA PRO A 253 0.88 4.60 34.52
C PRO A 253 1.16 3.33 33.70
N LEU A 254 0.38 3.11 32.64
CA LEU A 254 0.48 1.92 31.79
C LEU A 254 1.31 2.21 30.53
N PRO A 255 2.30 1.38 30.19
CA PRO A 255 3.07 1.56 28.97
C PRO A 255 2.21 1.31 27.73
N LEU A 256 2.27 2.22 26.75
CA LEU A 256 1.57 2.05 25.47
C LEU A 256 2.52 1.50 24.40
N PHE A 257 2.65 0.17 24.32
CA PHE A 257 3.58 -0.49 23.40
C PHE A 257 3.26 -0.25 21.93
N VAL A 258 1.98 -0.20 21.55
CA VAL A 258 1.55 0.11 20.18
C VAL A 258 2.06 1.49 19.77
N LEU A 259 1.88 2.49 20.63
CA LEU A 259 2.35 3.85 20.37
C LEU A 259 3.88 3.93 20.29
N LYS A 260 4.60 3.14 21.09
CA LYS A 260 6.06 2.99 20.99
C LYS A 260 6.49 2.47 19.62
N SER A 261 5.77 1.50 19.05
CA SER A 261 6.04 0.97 17.70
C SER A 261 5.81 2.05 16.62
N LEU A 262 4.70 2.79 16.69
CA LEU A 262 4.42 3.90 15.76
C LEU A 262 5.48 5.00 15.82
N LEU A 263 5.89 5.40 17.02
CA LEU A 263 6.97 6.37 17.23
C LEU A 263 8.31 5.87 16.65
N SER A 264 8.58 4.57 16.72
CA SER A 264 9.77 3.98 16.10
C SER A 264 9.73 4.06 14.57
N VAL A 265 8.56 3.83 13.96
CA VAL A 265 8.38 3.96 12.51
C VAL A 265 8.57 5.41 12.06
N LEU A 266 7.99 6.37 12.79
CA LEU A 266 8.16 7.80 12.52
C LEU A 266 9.61 8.26 12.70
N ALA A 267 10.31 7.76 13.73
CA ALA A 267 11.73 8.05 13.90
C ALA A 267 12.57 7.49 12.75
N LYS A 268 12.23 6.28 12.27
CA LYS A 268 12.91 5.65 11.13
C LYS A 268 12.69 6.42 9.83
N SER A 269 11.47 6.91 9.57
CA SER A 269 11.18 7.70 8.36
C SER A 269 12.00 8.99 8.33
N LYS A 270 12.17 9.66 9.48
CA LYS A 270 12.99 10.86 9.63
C LYS A 270 14.49 10.59 9.47
N SER A 271 14.98 9.47 10.01
CA SER A 271 16.41 9.11 9.96
C SER A 271 16.94 8.79 8.55
N ARG A 272 16.08 8.41 7.60
CA ARG A 272 16.49 8.20 6.20
C ARG A 272 16.98 9.50 5.54
N SER A 273 16.57 10.66 6.05
CA SER A 273 16.98 11.97 5.55
C SER A 273 18.31 12.45 6.15
N THR A 274 18.76 11.85 7.26
CA THR A 274 19.99 12.21 7.96
C THR A 274 20.74 10.93 8.35
N ALA A 275 21.58 10.45 7.44
CA ALA A 275 22.43 9.27 7.64
C ALA A 275 23.41 9.47 8.81
N GLY A 276 22.94 9.20 10.03
CA GLY A 276 23.69 9.25 11.28
C GLY A 276 23.53 7.94 12.03
N LEU A 277 24.66 7.36 12.41
CA LEU A 277 24.85 6.06 13.05
C LEU A 277 23.78 5.72 14.11
N ALA A 278 23.06 4.62 13.90
CA ALA A 278 22.15 4.06 14.89
C ALA A 278 22.91 3.71 16.17
N ARG A 279 22.55 4.34 17.29
CA ARG A 279 23.11 4.05 18.61
C ARG A 279 22.56 2.69 19.07
N PRO A 280 23.40 1.77 19.58
CA PRO A 280 22.92 0.51 20.15
C PRO A 280 21.94 0.79 21.29
N SER A 281 20.84 0.05 21.32
CA SER A 281 19.83 0.11 22.37
C SER A 281 20.48 -0.14 23.74
N PRO A 282 20.24 0.70 24.75
CA PRO A 282 20.69 0.44 26.11
C PRO A 282 20.16 -0.92 26.61
N PRO A 283 20.87 -1.58 27.56
CA PRO A 283 20.35 -2.75 28.26
C PRO A 283 18.95 -2.46 28.85
N PRO A 284 18.08 -3.47 28.97
CA PRO A 284 16.81 -3.29 29.67
C PRO A 284 17.09 -2.86 31.11
N ASP A 285 16.64 -1.66 31.48
CA ASP A 285 16.54 -1.26 32.89
C ASP A 285 15.63 -2.28 33.57
N LEU A 286 16.21 -3.14 34.42
CA LEU A 286 15.49 -4.16 35.18
C LEU A 286 14.71 -3.55 36.37
N ASP A 287 14.93 -2.27 36.66
CA ASP A 287 14.31 -1.58 37.78
C ASP A 287 12.94 -1.01 37.39
N ASP A 288 11.94 -1.27 38.23
CA ASP A 288 10.59 -0.72 38.11
C ASP A 288 10.66 0.82 38.12
N PRO A 289 10.30 1.51 37.01
CA PRO A 289 10.42 2.95 36.92
C PRO A 289 9.47 3.69 37.87
N TRP A 290 8.48 3.00 38.43
CA TRP A 290 7.50 3.57 39.35
C TRP A 290 7.77 3.22 40.81
N ALA A 291 8.89 2.54 41.10
CA ALA A 291 9.35 2.30 42.46
C ALA A 291 9.46 3.63 43.24
N GLU A 292 9.07 3.59 44.51
CA GLU A 292 9.02 4.74 45.44
C GLU A 292 8.03 5.87 45.09
N ILE A 293 7.41 5.86 43.90
CA ILE A 293 6.40 6.85 43.50
C ILE A 293 4.99 6.30 43.75
N PHE A 294 4.77 5.04 43.41
CA PHE A 294 3.52 4.33 43.62
C PHE A 294 3.74 3.13 44.55
N PRO A 295 2.70 2.66 45.26
CA PRO A 295 2.77 1.42 46.02
C PRO A 295 3.32 0.30 45.12
N PRO A 296 4.14 -0.64 45.66
CA PRO A 296 4.50 -1.83 44.92
C PRO A 296 3.22 -2.50 44.44
N LEU A 297 3.21 -2.98 43.19
CA LEU A 297 2.20 -3.96 42.80
C LEU A 297 2.30 -5.05 43.87
N ARG A 298 1.20 -5.35 44.55
CA ARG A 298 1.16 -6.49 45.45
C ARG A 298 1.54 -7.68 44.57
N SER A 299 2.80 -8.09 44.63
CA SER A 299 3.28 -9.29 43.97
C SER A 299 2.33 -10.36 44.45
N GLY A 300 1.56 -10.96 43.56
CA GLY A 300 0.64 -12.05 43.89
C GLY A 300 1.40 -13.31 44.31
N SER A 301 2.63 -13.19 44.83
CA SER A 301 3.38 -14.26 45.44
C SER A 301 2.90 -14.39 46.89
N GLU A 302 2.29 -15.53 47.12
CA GLU A 302 2.22 -16.20 48.42
C GLU A 302 1.23 -15.51 49.36
N SER A 303 -0.04 -15.81 49.11
CA SER A 303 -0.82 -16.36 50.22
C SER A 303 -0.03 -17.54 50.81
N ASP A 304 0.92 -17.22 51.69
CA ASP A 304 1.21 -18.04 52.87
C ASP A 304 -0.12 -18.14 53.61
N VAL A 305 -1.00 -19.01 53.09
CA VAL A 305 -1.94 -19.71 53.92
C VAL A 305 -1.01 -20.61 54.71
N GLU A 306 -0.55 -20.12 55.87
CA GLU A 306 -0.17 -21.01 56.96
C GLU A 306 -1.42 -21.85 57.21
N ASP A 307 -1.48 -22.97 56.50
CA ASP A 307 -2.40 -24.07 56.70
C ASP A 307 -2.11 -24.53 58.14
N GLU A 308 -2.88 -23.99 59.09
CA GLU A 308 -2.94 -24.52 60.43
C GLU A 308 -3.35 -25.99 60.27
N GLU A 309 -2.37 -26.89 60.39
CA GLU A 309 -2.54 -28.34 60.43
C GLU A 309 -3.61 -28.71 61.47
N GLU A 310 -4.87 -28.79 61.05
CA GLU A 310 -5.87 -29.60 61.73
C GLU A 310 -5.58 -31.07 61.38
N ASP A 311 -4.92 -31.72 62.33
CA ASP A 311 -4.89 -33.14 62.63
C ASP A 311 -6.10 -33.94 62.09
N TYR A 312 -5.99 -34.43 60.85
CA TYR A 312 -6.83 -35.50 60.31
C TYR A 312 -5.98 -36.76 60.09
N SER A 313 -5.86 -37.55 61.15
CA SER A 313 -6.04 -39.01 61.14
C SER A 313 -5.48 -39.75 59.93
N GLU A 314 -4.23 -40.18 60.09
CA GLU A 314 -3.63 -41.38 59.53
C GLU A 314 -4.65 -42.53 59.38
N ASP A 315 -4.95 -42.94 58.14
CA ASP A 315 -5.31 -44.31 57.75
C ASP A 315 -5.45 -44.43 56.21
N ASP A 316 -4.34 -44.83 55.58
CA ASP A 316 -4.27 -46.03 54.72
C ASP A 316 -5.19 -46.13 53.48
N TYR A 317 -4.71 -45.76 52.29
CA TYR A 317 -4.78 -46.62 51.08
C TYR A 317 -3.93 -46.07 49.93
N TRP A 318 -2.72 -46.62 49.77
CA TRP A 318 -1.88 -46.45 48.58
C TRP A 318 -2.40 -47.32 47.44
N ALA A 319 -3.10 -46.72 46.47
CA ALA A 319 -3.31 -47.33 45.15
C ALA A 319 -2.21 -46.84 44.19
N PRO A 320 -1.41 -47.73 43.57
CA PRO A 320 -0.44 -47.37 42.55
C PRO A 320 -1.16 -46.87 41.29
N PHE A 321 -1.07 -45.57 41.02
CA PHE A 321 -1.63 -44.93 39.84
C PHE A 321 -0.60 -44.96 38.71
N ASP A 322 -0.30 -46.18 38.22
CA ASP A 322 0.21 -46.40 36.86
C ASP A 322 -1.01 -46.42 35.93
N ASP A 323 -0.95 -45.74 34.79
CA ASP A 323 -1.97 -45.62 33.70
C ASP A 323 -2.88 -44.36 33.67
N MET A 324 -2.31 -43.15 33.60
CA MET A 324 -3.10 -41.96 33.19
C MET A 324 -2.34 -41.05 32.20
N TYR A 325 -1.83 -41.67 31.14
CA TYR A 325 -1.45 -41.01 29.89
C TYR A 325 -2.32 -41.57 28.74
N ASN A 326 -3.63 -41.41 28.85
CA ASN A 326 -4.44 -40.96 27.71
C ASN A 326 -4.56 -39.45 28.00
N ASP A 327 -3.92 -38.48 27.35
CA ASP A 327 -3.72 -38.25 25.92
C ASP A 327 -4.98 -38.51 25.07
N ASP A 328 -6.14 -38.42 25.71
CA ASP A 328 -7.33 -37.90 25.10
C ASP A 328 -7.25 -36.39 25.38
N ASP A 329 -6.49 -35.68 24.54
CA ASP A 329 -6.47 -34.22 24.52
C ASP A 329 -7.92 -33.76 24.40
N ASP A 330 -8.41 -33.16 25.48
CA ASP A 330 -9.69 -32.48 25.59
C ASP A 330 -9.75 -31.36 24.55
N ASP A 331 -10.12 -31.72 23.31
CA ASP A 331 -10.56 -30.79 22.26
C ASP A 331 -11.96 -30.25 22.60
N GLU A 332 -12.12 -29.76 23.83
CA GLU A 332 -13.35 -29.12 24.32
C GLU A 332 -13.54 -27.71 23.73
N GLY A 333 -12.58 -27.22 22.93
CA GLY A 333 -12.60 -25.88 22.35
C GLY A 333 -13.46 -25.71 21.10
N LEU A 334 -13.85 -26.79 20.42
CA LEU A 334 -14.57 -26.69 19.13
C LEU A 334 -16.09 -26.88 19.23
N GLN A 335 -16.62 -27.21 20.42
CA GLN A 335 -17.99 -27.72 20.55
C GLN A 335 -19.06 -26.63 20.73
N GLU A 336 -18.68 -25.36 20.82
CA GLU A 336 -19.61 -24.29 21.18
C GLU A 336 -20.65 -23.97 20.08
N TYR A 337 -20.33 -24.25 18.82
CA TYR A 337 -21.23 -24.01 17.68
C TYR A 337 -22.18 -25.17 17.37
N ASP A 338 -21.99 -26.33 18.01
CA ASP A 338 -22.84 -27.50 17.80
C ASP A 338 -24.13 -27.38 18.63
N ASP A 339 -25.13 -26.73 18.05
CA ASP A 339 -26.49 -26.78 18.59
C ASP A 339 -27.08 -28.17 18.35
N THR A 340 -26.77 -29.09 19.28
CA THR A 340 -27.27 -30.47 19.36
C THR A 340 -28.80 -30.57 19.24
N SER A 341 -29.55 -29.48 19.46
CA SER A 341 -31.00 -29.46 19.21
C SER A 341 -31.37 -29.68 17.75
N ASN A 342 -30.45 -29.47 16.81
CA ASN A 342 -30.68 -29.69 15.39
C ASN A 342 -30.56 -31.15 14.96
N ASP A 343 -29.94 -32.03 15.76
CA ASP A 343 -29.80 -33.45 15.45
C ASP A 343 -31.12 -34.21 15.61
N GLU A 344 -32.01 -33.71 16.47
CA GLU A 344 -33.35 -34.26 16.70
C GLU A 344 -34.39 -33.75 15.68
N TYR A 345 -34.01 -32.88 14.74
CA TYR A 345 -34.94 -32.30 13.77
C TYR A 345 -35.29 -33.27 12.64
N GLU A 346 -36.50 -33.84 12.69
CA GLU A 346 -37.03 -34.73 11.64
C GLU A 346 -37.65 -33.99 10.42
N GLY A 347 -37.61 -32.65 10.39
CA GLY A 347 -38.24 -31.86 9.34
C GLY A 347 -37.40 -31.68 8.06
N GLU A 348 -37.87 -30.83 7.16
CA GLU A 348 -37.20 -30.57 5.87
C GLU A 348 -36.24 -29.39 5.98
N TRP A 349 -35.01 -29.58 5.50
CA TRP A 349 -34.00 -28.54 5.33
C TRP A 349 -34.20 -27.85 3.99
N VAL A 350 -34.32 -26.53 4.01
CA VAL A 350 -34.66 -25.70 2.85
C VAL A 350 -33.66 -24.57 2.67
N ALA A 351 -33.58 -24.01 1.46
CA ALA A 351 -32.70 -22.88 1.21
C ALA A 351 -33.10 -21.67 2.10
N PRO A 352 -32.12 -20.97 2.70
CA PRO A 352 -32.40 -19.80 3.51
C PRO A 352 -33.07 -18.70 2.68
N LYS A 353 -33.90 -17.90 3.34
CA LYS A 353 -34.53 -16.71 2.75
C LYS A 353 -33.80 -15.47 3.26
N TRP A 354 -34.04 -14.34 2.58
CA TRP A 354 -33.49 -13.06 3.00
C TRP A 354 -33.93 -12.72 4.43
N GLU A 355 -32.96 -12.28 5.25
CA GLU A 355 -33.17 -11.81 6.63
C GLU A 355 -32.59 -10.39 6.80
N PRO A 356 -33.19 -9.54 7.65
CA PRO A 356 -32.63 -8.25 7.99
C PRO A 356 -31.30 -8.39 8.77
N PRO A 357 -30.39 -7.40 8.69
CA PRO A 357 -29.19 -7.39 9.53
C PRO A 357 -29.56 -7.34 11.02
N ILE A 358 -28.95 -8.19 11.84
CA ILE A 358 -29.25 -8.32 13.28
C ILE A 358 -28.27 -7.55 14.19
N HIS A 359 -27.07 -7.23 13.70
CA HIS A 359 -26.02 -6.61 14.50
C HIS A 359 -26.01 -5.09 14.35
N ARG A 360 -25.93 -4.39 15.49
CA ARG A 360 -25.75 -2.94 15.52
C ARG A 360 -24.26 -2.61 15.49
N VAL A 361 -23.79 -2.01 14.40
CA VAL A 361 -22.39 -1.59 14.29
C VAL A 361 -22.25 -0.18 14.90
N PRO A 362 -21.35 0.02 15.89
CA PRO A 362 -21.03 1.36 16.38
C PRO A 362 -20.55 2.24 15.22
N THR A 363 -21.03 3.48 15.16
CA THR A 363 -20.84 4.42 14.04
C THR A 363 -19.40 4.36 13.48
N PRO A 364 -19.21 3.96 12.21
CA PRO A 364 -17.87 3.64 11.70
C PRO A 364 -16.98 4.89 11.53
N LEU A 365 -15.68 4.76 11.87
CA LEU A 365 -14.63 5.76 11.66
C LEU A 365 -13.96 5.64 10.27
N ASP A 366 -14.74 5.39 9.21
CA ASP A 366 -14.31 5.32 7.78
C ASP A 366 -13.90 3.92 7.25
N PRO A 367 -14.82 2.93 7.16
CA PRO A 367 -14.58 1.67 6.46
C PRO A 367 -14.81 1.79 4.95
N GLU A 368 -14.21 0.90 4.16
CA GLU A 368 -14.44 0.83 2.71
C GLU A 368 -15.95 0.70 2.38
N PRO A 369 -16.42 1.29 1.27
CA PRO A 369 -17.83 1.24 0.90
C PRO A 369 -18.30 -0.21 0.73
N GLY A 370 -19.22 -0.64 1.60
CA GLY A 370 -19.79 -1.99 1.60
C GLY A 370 -19.45 -2.83 2.84
N THR A 371 -18.36 -2.52 3.56
CA THR A 371 -17.97 -3.28 4.76
C THR A 371 -19.01 -3.17 5.88
N ASP A 372 -19.67 -2.01 6.03
CA ASP A 372 -20.72 -1.80 7.02
C ASP A 372 -21.88 -2.80 6.86
N VAL A 373 -22.22 -3.17 5.63
CA VAL A 373 -23.29 -4.15 5.35
C VAL A 373 -22.90 -5.55 5.84
N LEU A 374 -21.63 -5.91 5.73
CA LEU A 374 -21.10 -7.19 6.20
C LEU A 374 -21.08 -7.24 7.74
N LEU A 375 -20.59 -6.18 8.37
CA LEU A 375 -20.49 -6.09 9.83
C LEU A 375 -21.87 -6.13 10.51
N ARG A 376 -22.88 -5.44 9.95
CA ARG A 376 -24.26 -5.48 10.47
C ARG A 376 -24.90 -6.87 10.36
N ARG A 377 -24.32 -7.76 9.55
CA ARG A 377 -24.76 -9.15 9.37
C ARG A 377 -23.87 -10.14 10.12
N GLY A 378 -22.97 -9.66 10.98
CA GLY A 378 -22.21 -10.50 11.91
C GLY A 378 -20.86 -10.99 11.39
N ALA A 379 -20.47 -10.63 10.15
CA ALA A 379 -19.11 -10.90 9.69
C ALA A 379 -18.14 -9.97 10.43
N THR A 380 -17.03 -10.51 10.93
CA THR A 380 -15.96 -9.69 11.54
C THR A 380 -14.98 -9.20 10.48
N TYR A 381 -14.17 -8.18 10.79
CA TYR A 381 -13.14 -7.72 9.87
C TYR A 381 -12.14 -8.82 9.50
N SER A 382 -11.77 -9.64 10.48
CA SER A 382 -10.87 -10.78 10.28
C SER A 382 -11.46 -11.79 9.31
N MET A 383 -12.76 -12.12 9.44
CA MET A 383 -13.43 -13.00 8.48
C MET A 383 -13.41 -12.42 7.07
N ILE A 384 -13.76 -11.14 6.91
CA ILE A 384 -13.81 -10.47 5.61
C ILE A 384 -12.46 -10.51 4.91
N GLU A 385 -11.37 -10.29 5.65
CA GLU A 385 -10.01 -10.33 5.08
C GLU A 385 -9.51 -11.76 4.83
N ALA A 386 -9.74 -12.68 5.77
CA ALA A 386 -9.22 -14.05 5.70
C ALA A 386 -9.95 -14.92 4.68
N TYR A 387 -11.27 -14.78 4.58
CA TYR A 387 -12.14 -15.64 3.75
C TYR A 387 -12.83 -14.88 2.62
N ASP A 388 -12.39 -13.67 2.29
CA ASP A 388 -12.98 -12.81 1.24
C ASP A 388 -14.52 -12.76 1.34
N VAL A 389 -15.03 -12.49 2.55
CA VAL A 389 -16.48 -12.53 2.79
C VAL A 389 -17.16 -11.40 2.04
N GLN A 390 -18.10 -11.76 1.18
CA GLN A 390 -18.87 -10.85 0.34
C GLN A 390 -20.36 -10.96 0.64
N TYR A 391 -21.11 -9.90 0.36
CA TYR A 391 -22.57 -9.90 0.48
C TYR A 391 -23.21 -9.59 -0.85
N MET A 392 -24.13 -10.46 -1.24
CA MET A 392 -25.02 -10.28 -2.38
C MET A 392 -26.45 -10.45 -1.90
N HIS A 393 -27.32 -9.49 -2.20
CA HIS A 393 -28.68 -9.50 -1.68
C HIS A 393 -29.47 -10.80 -1.98
N GLN A 394 -29.24 -11.40 -3.16
CA GLN A 394 -29.92 -12.63 -3.60
C GLN A 394 -29.35 -13.90 -2.98
N ASP A 395 -28.09 -13.88 -2.55
CA ASP A 395 -27.34 -15.07 -2.16
C ASP A 395 -26.97 -15.09 -0.68
N GLY A 396 -27.02 -13.93 -0.01
CA GLY A 396 -26.58 -13.75 1.37
C GLY A 396 -25.08 -13.44 1.46
N LEU A 397 -24.50 -13.85 2.58
CA LEU A 397 -23.08 -13.83 2.87
C LEU A 397 -22.41 -15.03 2.21
N THR A 398 -21.34 -14.78 1.47
CA THR A 398 -20.52 -15.80 0.81
C THR A 398 -19.08 -15.70 1.30
N ALA A 399 -18.48 -16.82 1.70
CA ALA A 399 -17.08 -16.93 2.07
C ALA A 399 -16.33 -17.84 1.08
N LEU A 400 -15.09 -17.49 0.77
CA LEU A 400 -14.18 -18.29 -0.05
C LEU A 400 -13.21 -19.04 0.87
N VAL A 401 -13.33 -20.36 0.88
CA VAL A 401 -12.45 -21.25 1.65
C VAL A 401 -11.78 -22.21 0.67
N ASP A 402 -10.46 -22.08 0.53
CA ASP A 402 -9.68 -22.71 -0.54
C ASP A 402 -10.23 -22.38 -1.94
N ASP A 403 -10.82 -23.35 -2.63
CA ASP A 403 -11.46 -23.22 -3.94
C ASP A 403 -13.00 -23.37 -3.86
N MET A 404 -13.58 -23.35 -2.65
CA MET A 404 -15.00 -23.52 -2.41
C MET A 404 -15.66 -22.20 -2.01
N CYS A 405 -16.84 -21.92 -2.58
CA CYS A 405 -17.66 -20.76 -2.24
C CYS A 405 -18.81 -21.20 -1.34
N LEU A 406 -18.70 -20.89 -0.04
CA LEU A 406 -19.68 -21.22 0.98
C LEU A 406 -20.73 -20.11 1.10
N TYR A 407 -22.02 -20.46 0.99
CA TYR A 407 -23.14 -19.54 1.24
C TYR A 407 -23.62 -19.76 2.66
N LEU A 408 -23.33 -18.81 3.54
CA LEU A 408 -23.46 -18.94 4.99
C LEU A 408 -24.86 -18.56 5.52
N GLY A 409 -25.69 -17.92 4.68
CA GLY A 409 -26.99 -17.36 5.07
C GLY A 409 -26.99 -15.84 4.95
N TRP A 410 -27.94 -15.15 5.58
CA TRP A 410 -28.00 -13.68 5.55
C TRP A 410 -27.39 -13.02 6.79
N ASN A 411 -27.28 -13.76 7.89
CA ASN A 411 -26.65 -13.32 9.12
C ASN A 411 -25.73 -14.43 9.64
N ILE A 412 -24.67 -14.03 10.33
CA ILE A 412 -23.77 -14.90 11.08
C ILE A 412 -23.90 -14.51 12.56
N GLU A 413 -23.96 -15.52 13.41
CA GLU A 413 -23.88 -15.38 14.86
C GLU A 413 -22.60 -16.09 15.29
N LEU A 414 -21.66 -15.31 15.83
CA LEU A 414 -20.41 -15.81 16.38
C LEU A 414 -20.54 -15.90 17.90
N THR A 415 -19.84 -16.84 18.52
CA THR A 415 -19.70 -16.88 19.97
C THR A 415 -18.79 -15.74 20.43
N ASP A 416 -18.90 -15.36 21.69
CA ASP A 416 -18.09 -14.26 22.26
C ASP A 416 -16.57 -14.59 22.25
N GLU A 417 -16.21 -15.87 22.10
CA GLU A 417 -14.81 -16.34 22.06
C GLU A 417 -14.22 -16.35 20.65
N ASP A 418 -15.04 -16.36 19.60
CA ASP A 418 -14.62 -16.45 18.19
C ASP A 418 -14.57 -15.07 17.53
N GLU A 419 -13.66 -14.22 18.01
CA GLU A 419 -13.54 -12.84 17.55
C GLU A 419 -13.13 -12.72 16.06
N ASP A 420 -12.49 -13.74 15.49
CA ASP A 420 -12.02 -13.75 14.11
C ASP A 420 -12.86 -14.58 13.14
N GLY A 421 -13.82 -15.35 13.67
CA GLY A 421 -14.73 -16.21 12.91
C GLY A 421 -14.06 -17.46 12.33
N GLU A 422 -12.84 -17.80 12.76
CA GLU A 422 -12.17 -19.03 12.36
C GLU A 422 -12.92 -20.25 12.92
N GLY A 423 -13.40 -20.18 14.17
CA GLY A 423 -14.16 -21.26 14.80
C GLY A 423 -15.46 -21.56 14.04
N PHE A 424 -16.20 -20.53 13.65
CA PHE A 424 -17.44 -20.66 12.88
C PHE A 424 -17.22 -21.27 11.50
N ILE A 425 -16.16 -20.87 10.78
CA ILE A 425 -15.85 -21.44 9.47
C ILE A 425 -15.38 -22.90 9.60
N ALA A 426 -14.55 -23.21 10.59
CA ALA A 426 -14.13 -24.57 10.88
C ALA A 426 -15.34 -25.48 11.21
N TRP A 427 -16.26 -24.99 12.06
CA TRP A 427 -17.51 -25.66 12.37
C TRP A 427 -18.37 -25.88 11.12
N CYS A 428 -18.48 -24.90 10.22
CA CYS A 428 -19.21 -25.07 8.95
C CYS A 428 -18.65 -26.20 8.09
N LEU A 429 -17.32 -26.34 8.05
CA LEU A 429 -16.66 -27.41 7.29
C LEU A 429 -16.88 -28.78 7.95
N ASP A 430 -16.84 -28.86 9.28
CA ASP A 430 -17.11 -30.08 10.03
C ASP A 430 -18.58 -30.50 9.92
N ASP A 431 -19.54 -29.57 10.09
CA ASP A 431 -20.98 -29.83 9.91
C ASP A 431 -21.30 -30.27 8.48
N MET A 432 -20.56 -29.81 7.49
CA MET A 432 -20.68 -30.27 6.11
C MET A 432 -20.26 -31.74 5.95
N GLU A 433 -19.25 -32.20 6.68
CA GLU A 433 -18.79 -33.60 6.67
C GLU A 433 -19.70 -34.51 7.50
N THR A 434 -20.10 -34.07 8.69
CA THR A 434 -20.92 -34.84 9.64
C THR A 434 -22.40 -34.85 9.26
N HIS A 435 -22.92 -33.73 8.75
CA HIS A 435 -24.33 -33.53 8.40
C HIS A 435 -24.52 -33.01 6.96
N PRO A 436 -24.09 -33.76 5.92
CA PRO A 436 -24.15 -33.30 4.53
C PRO A 436 -25.58 -33.02 4.03
N TYR A 437 -26.62 -33.51 4.71
CA TYR A 437 -28.02 -33.23 4.39
C TYR A 437 -28.47 -31.82 4.80
N ARG A 438 -27.71 -31.11 5.65
CA ARG A 438 -27.87 -29.69 5.98
C ARG A 438 -27.25 -28.75 4.93
N TRP A 439 -26.64 -29.32 3.89
CA TRP A 439 -25.91 -28.58 2.86
C TRP A 439 -26.41 -28.94 1.46
N SER A 440 -26.44 -27.96 0.57
CA SER A 440 -26.73 -28.12 -0.85
C SER A 440 -25.47 -27.91 -1.66
N PHE A 441 -25.03 -28.96 -2.35
CA PHE A 441 -23.84 -28.95 -3.21
C PHE A 441 -24.25 -28.62 -4.64
N GLU A 442 -23.84 -27.45 -5.12
CA GLU A 442 -24.04 -27.02 -6.50
C GLU A 442 -22.78 -27.32 -7.34
N GLU A 443 -22.90 -27.21 -8.67
CA GLU A 443 -21.76 -27.41 -9.56
C GLU A 443 -20.71 -26.31 -9.32
N HIS A 444 -19.42 -26.62 -9.54
CA HIS A 444 -18.28 -25.68 -9.44
C HIS A 444 -17.88 -25.25 -8.02
N GLY A 445 -18.16 -26.06 -6.99
CA GLY A 445 -17.68 -25.79 -5.63
C GLY A 445 -18.51 -24.74 -4.87
N HIS A 446 -19.72 -24.46 -5.34
CA HIS A 446 -20.69 -23.63 -4.64
C HIS A 446 -21.45 -24.52 -3.63
N ILE A 447 -21.37 -24.20 -2.35
CA ILE A 447 -21.96 -25.00 -1.28
C ILE A 447 -22.82 -24.11 -0.41
N ARG A 448 -24.11 -24.43 -0.30
CA ARG A 448 -25.09 -23.59 0.40
C ARG A 448 -25.57 -24.26 1.67
N ARG A 449 -25.44 -23.56 2.80
CA ARG A 449 -26.04 -23.97 4.07
C ARG A 449 -27.56 -23.91 3.96
N LEU A 450 -28.23 -25.00 4.31
CA LEU A 450 -29.68 -25.08 4.41
C LEU A 450 -30.12 -24.75 5.84
N VAL A 451 -31.33 -24.23 5.98
CA VAL A 451 -31.93 -23.93 7.28
C VAL A 451 -33.20 -24.76 7.48
N ARG A 452 -33.58 -24.96 8.74
CA ARG A 452 -34.79 -25.69 9.07
C ARG A 452 -36.01 -24.93 8.55
N ARG A 453 -36.98 -25.63 7.96
CA ARG A 453 -38.20 -25.00 7.43
C ARG A 453 -39.00 -24.25 8.49
N ASP A 454 -39.01 -24.74 9.73
CA ASP A 454 -39.74 -24.13 10.85
C ASP A 454 -39.03 -22.92 11.44
N ALA A 455 -37.74 -22.70 11.13
CA ALA A 455 -37.00 -21.50 11.50
C ALA A 455 -37.16 -20.34 10.49
N LEU A 456 -37.76 -20.58 9.32
CA LEU A 456 -37.95 -19.54 8.32
C LEU A 456 -39.06 -18.55 8.71
N GLU A 457 -38.67 -17.33 9.05
CA GLU A 457 -39.58 -16.20 9.14
C GLU A 457 -39.83 -15.58 7.74
N GLU A 458 -41.07 -15.13 7.49
CA GLU A 458 -41.42 -14.44 6.25
C GLU A 458 -41.36 -12.93 6.45
N TYR A 459 -40.30 -12.31 5.94
CA TYR A 459 -40.16 -10.85 5.95
C TYR A 459 -40.89 -10.22 4.75
N GLU A 460 -41.68 -9.17 4.99
CA GLU A 460 -42.53 -8.51 3.97
C GLU A 460 -41.75 -7.67 2.96
N SER A 461 -40.51 -7.27 3.29
CA SER A 461 -39.68 -6.40 2.44
C SER A 461 -38.24 -6.87 2.40
N THR A 462 -37.66 -6.89 1.20
CA THR A 462 -36.24 -7.20 1.00
C THR A 462 -35.37 -5.93 0.85
N ASP A 463 -35.92 -4.73 1.06
CA ASP A 463 -35.17 -3.48 0.91
C ASP A 463 -34.36 -3.19 2.19
N SER A 464 -33.18 -3.81 2.27
CA SER A 464 -32.43 -4.05 3.51
C SER A 464 -31.67 -2.84 4.08
N GLU A 465 -31.56 -1.74 3.35
CA GLU A 465 -30.71 -0.61 3.77
C GLU A 465 -31.42 0.42 4.66
N LYS A 466 -32.76 0.34 4.81
CA LYS A 466 -33.54 1.30 5.60
C LYS A 466 -34.00 0.82 6.97
N TYR A 467 -33.81 -0.46 7.30
CA TYR A 467 -34.50 -1.07 8.44
C TYR A 467 -34.01 -0.57 9.82
N ILE A 468 -32.77 -0.09 9.93
CA ILE A 468 -32.20 0.34 11.22
C ILE A 468 -32.37 1.85 11.45
N ASP A 469 -32.51 2.66 10.40
CA ASP A 469 -32.52 4.11 10.53
C ASP A 469 -33.92 4.70 10.87
N GLU A 470 -35.02 3.95 10.67
CA GLU A 470 -36.38 4.51 10.79
C GLU A 470 -37.04 4.34 12.19
N GLU A 471 -36.51 3.50 13.11
CA GLU A 471 -37.15 3.24 14.41
C GLU A 471 -36.68 4.15 15.57
N GLU A 472 -35.54 4.84 15.49
CA GLU A 472 -34.99 5.61 16.62
C GLU A 472 -35.26 7.13 16.57
N ASP A 473 -35.79 7.67 15.46
CA ASP A 473 -36.23 9.08 15.39
C ASP A 473 -37.65 9.29 15.98
N GLY A 474 -38.25 8.24 16.55
CA GLY A 474 -39.51 8.27 17.27
C GLY A 474 -39.41 8.97 18.62
N ASP A 475 -39.46 10.30 18.60
CA ASP A 475 -40.13 11.14 19.61
C ASP A 475 -39.84 10.77 21.08
N PHE A 476 -38.58 10.89 21.51
CA PHE A 476 -38.30 11.27 22.90
C PHE A 476 -38.71 12.74 23.08
N GLY A 477 -40.04 12.96 23.13
CA GLY A 477 -40.62 14.22 23.52
C GLY A 477 -40.15 14.60 24.91
N ASP A 478 -39.64 15.83 25.02
CA ASP A 478 -39.39 16.52 26.28
C ASP A 478 -40.67 16.52 27.15
N GLU A 479 -40.64 15.77 28.26
CA GLU A 479 -41.47 16.02 29.45
C GLU A 479 -40.62 16.19 30.71
#